data_AF-A0A9X7I313-F1
#
_entry.id   AF-A0A9X7I313-F1
#
_cell.length_a   1.000
_cell.length_b   1.000
_cell.length_c   1.000
_cell.angle_alpha   90.00
_cell.angle_beta   90.00
_cell.angle_gamma   90.00
#
_symmetry.space_group_name_H-M   'P 1'
#
loop_
_entity.id
_entity.type
_entity.pdbx_description
1 polymer ?
#
loop_
_entity_poly.entity_id
_entity_poly.type
_entity_poly.pdbx_seq_one_letter_code
_entity_poly.pdbx_strand_id
1 'polypeptide(L)'
;MNPSSATGTASRPKRANGAKYTSPQLRQRKEVKRVNSVDGKPVTVVKENRGIHDQNETKINKLHPQFQDKVRMFIKKVHEQHQIKLKIVQGYRTYREQDELYAKGRTMPGSIVTNAKGGQSNHNFGLAIDVFPIWQDGRPHMKKEDDAENIRLLKLIAHIGIEEGLAWGGHWRKFKDYPHFELKVGKNMAQLRAAVKAAGGDTLAVKYDI
;
A
#
# COMPACT_ATOMS: atom_id res chain seq x y z
N MET A 1 7.10 -5.71 -64.66
CA MET A 1 6.30 -6.94 -64.51
C MET A 1 7.28 -8.10 -64.39
N ASN A 2 7.14 -8.95 -63.37
CA ASN A 2 7.87 -10.22 -63.23
C ASN A 2 6.94 -11.35 -63.72
N PRO A 3 7.44 -12.50 -64.25
CA PRO A 3 7.96 -13.55 -63.36
C PRO A 3 9.09 -14.48 -63.89
N SER A 4 9.74 -15.12 -62.91
CA SER A 4 10.28 -16.50 -62.90
C SER A 4 11.23 -17.04 -63.98
N SER A 5 12.42 -17.47 -63.53
CA SER A 5 13.02 -18.75 -63.94
C SER A 5 13.83 -19.35 -62.77
N ALA A 6 13.89 -20.69 -62.68
CA ALA A 6 14.55 -21.41 -61.58
C ALA A 6 15.43 -22.55 -62.13
N THR A 7 16.58 -22.78 -61.49
CA THR A 7 17.46 -23.99 -61.56
C THR A 7 18.42 -23.94 -60.36
N GLY A 8 18.93 -25.01 -59.75
CA GLY A 8 18.67 -26.45 -59.92
C GLY A 8 19.28 -27.28 -58.76
N THR A 9 18.81 -28.52 -58.62
CA THR A 9 19.54 -29.79 -58.29
C THR A 9 20.95 -29.70 -57.65
N ALA A 10 21.33 -30.49 -56.62
CA ALA A 10 20.82 -31.76 -56.05
C ALA A 10 21.22 -31.86 -54.54
N SER A 11 21.12 -32.96 -53.76
CA SER A 11 20.84 -34.39 -54.01
C SER A 11 20.24 -35.13 -52.77
N ARG A 12 20.40 -36.46 -52.68
CA ARG A 12 19.96 -37.42 -51.63
C ARG A 12 21.20 -38.33 -51.28
N PRO A 13 21.29 -39.16 -50.20
CA PRO A 13 20.16 -39.82 -49.53
C PRO A 13 20.27 -40.34 -48.05
N LYS A 14 19.22 -41.08 -47.67
CA LYS A 14 19.04 -42.12 -46.63
C LYS A 14 18.59 -41.71 -45.20
N ARG A 15 17.74 -42.59 -44.66
CA ARG A 15 17.01 -42.51 -43.37
C ARG A 15 17.76 -43.24 -42.25
N ALA A 16 17.54 -42.83 -41.01
CA ALA A 16 17.56 -43.71 -39.84
C ALA A 16 16.48 -43.24 -38.82
N ASN A 17 15.94 -44.17 -38.02
CA ASN A 17 14.83 -43.92 -37.10
C ASN A 17 15.30 -43.48 -35.71
N GLY A 18 14.48 -42.64 -35.06
CA GLY A 18 14.08 -42.87 -33.66
C GLY A 18 15.06 -42.53 -32.54
N ALA A 19 14.92 -41.31 -31.99
CA ALA A 19 15.10 -41.06 -30.55
C ALA A 19 14.21 -39.90 -30.11
N LYS A 20 13.40 -40.10 -29.05
CA LYS A 20 12.64 -39.00 -28.43
C LYS A 20 13.60 -38.15 -27.60
N TYR A 21 13.92 -36.94 -28.07
CA TYR A 21 14.67 -35.97 -27.28
C TYR A 21 13.73 -35.22 -26.33
N THR A 22 13.84 -35.51 -25.03
CA THR A 22 13.22 -34.72 -23.96
C THR A 22 14.19 -33.62 -23.52
N SER A 23 13.85 -32.36 -23.78
CA SER A 23 14.68 -31.22 -23.35
C SER A 23 14.77 -31.15 -21.82
N PRO A 24 15.99 -31.07 -21.24
CA PRO A 24 16.15 -30.87 -19.80
C PRO A 24 15.62 -29.50 -19.37
N GLN A 25 14.80 -29.46 -18.32
CA GLN A 25 14.36 -28.19 -17.73
C GLN A 25 15.55 -27.44 -17.11
N LEU A 26 15.80 -26.22 -17.60
CA LEU A 26 16.74 -25.26 -17.02
C LEU A 26 16.31 -24.87 -15.61
N ARG A 27 16.81 -25.60 -14.60
CA ARG A 27 16.76 -25.17 -13.20
C ARG A 27 17.66 -23.96 -13.03
N GLN A 28 17.07 -22.76 -13.01
CA GLN A 28 17.79 -21.54 -12.63
C GLN A 28 18.39 -21.73 -11.22
N ARG A 29 19.72 -21.83 -11.14
CA ARG A 29 20.44 -21.79 -9.86
C ARG A 29 20.20 -20.43 -9.23
N LYS A 30 19.55 -20.40 -8.07
CA LYS A 30 19.57 -19.22 -7.20
C LYS A 30 21.00 -19.02 -6.72
N GLU A 31 21.58 -17.88 -7.09
CA GLU A 31 22.89 -17.47 -6.63
C GLU A 31 22.81 -17.10 -5.13
N VAL A 32 23.44 -17.91 -4.28
CA VAL A 32 23.42 -17.70 -2.82
C VAL A 32 24.64 -16.87 -2.44
N LYS A 33 24.45 -15.55 -2.27
CA LYS A 33 25.44 -14.71 -1.59
C LYS A 33 25.56 -15.16 -0.13
N ARG A 34 26.64 -15.87 0.20
CA ARG A 34 27.02 -16.16 1.59
C ARG A 34 27.56 -14.88 2.22
N VAL A 35 26.99 -14.49 3.36
CA VAL A 35 27.60 -13.54 4.29
C VAL A 35 27.94 -14.34 5.54
N ASN A 36 29.20 -14.30 5.97
CA ASN A 36 29.66 -15.09 7.10
C ASN A 36 29.17 -14.44 8.41
N SER A 37 28.60 -15.25 9.30
CA SER A 37 28.38 -14.90 10.70
C SER A 37 29.23 -15.80 11.59
N VAL A 38 29.75 -15.23 12.67
CA VAL A 38 30.50 -15.93 13.71
C VAL A 38 29.54 -16.88 14.47
N ASP A 39 30.09 -17.91 15.12
CA ASP A 39 29.45 -18.88 16.02
C ASP A 39 28.56 -20.01 15.45
N GLY A 40 28.45 -20.16 14.12
CA GLY A 40 28.11 -21.45 13.47
C GLY A 40 26.74 -22.09 13.77
N LYS A 41 25.93 -21.53 14.67
CA LYS A 41 24.55 -21.94 14.91
C LYS A 41 23.68 -21.45 13.76
N PRO A 42 22.76 -22.26 13.22
CA PRO A 42 21.78 -21.77 12.27
C PRO A 42 20.83 -20.81 13.01
N VAL A 43 21.13 -19.52 12.93
CA VAL A 43 20.16 -18.48 13.30
C VAL A 43 19.02 -18.59 12.31
N THR A 44 17.94 -19.24 12.73
CA THR A 44 16.63 -19.00 12.16
C THR A 44 16.32 -17.53 12.38
N VAL A 45 16.69 -16.71 11.38
CA VAL A 45 16.07 -15.41 11.17
C VAL A 45 14.60 -15.74 10.96
N VAL A 46 13.84 -15.70 12.06
CA VAL A 46 12.39 -15.71 12.05
C VAL A 46 12.00 -14.71 10.97
N LYS A 47 11.12 -15.11 10.04
CA LYS A 47 10.65 -14.19 9.01
C LYS A 47 10.01 -13.00 9.73
N GLU A 48 10.77 -11.94 9.95
CA GLU A 48 10.19 -10.65 10.28
C GLU A 48 9.18 -10.32 9.18
N ASN A 49 8.07 -9.70 9.56
CA ASN A 49 6.85 -9.62 8.77
C ASN A 49 6.99 -8.68 7.55
N ARG A 50 7.89 -9.01 6.61
CA ARG A 50 8.05 -8.37 5.31
C ARG A 50 6.70 -8.18 4.63
N GLY A 51 5.82 -9.20 4.70
CA GLY A 51 4.46 -9.10 4.18
C GLY A 51 3.62 -7.92 4.68
N ILE A 52 3.78 -7.45 5.93
CA ILE A 52 3.06 -6.25 6.43
C ILE A 52 3.79 -4.98 6.02
N HIS A 53 5.12 -4.96 6.13
CA HIS A 53 5.96 -3.85 5.68
C HIS A 53 5.75 -3.54 4.19
N ASP A 54 5.86 -4.56 3.33
CA ASP A 54 5.70 -4.46 1.88
C ASP A 54 4.27 -4.06 1.49
N GLN A 55 3.25 -4.50 2.25
CA GLN A 55 1.86 -4.05 2.10
C GLN A 55 1.67 -2.58 2.47
N ASN A 56 2.31 -2.12 3.54
CA ASN A 56 2.30 -0.71 3.95
C ASN A 56 3.02 0.16 2.91
N GLU A 57 4.23 -0.21 2.49
CA GLU A 57 4.99 0.51 1.47
C GLU A 57 4.24 0.61 0.13
N THR A 58 3.53 -0.45 -0.28
CA THR A 58 2.65 -0.42 -1.47
C THR A 58 1.54 0.64 -1.38
N LYS A 59 1.09 0.99 -0.16
CA LYS A 59 0.14 2.07 0.07
C LYS A 59 0.83 3.42 0.25
N ILE A 60 1.95 3.48 0.99
CA ILE A 60 2.75 4.70 1.23
C ILE A 60 3.23 5.29 -0.09
N ASN A 61 3.71 4.47 -1.02
CA ASN A 61 4.17 4.91 -2.35
C ASN A 61 3.06 5.49 -3.25
N LYS A 62 1.78 5.42 -2.83
CA LYS A 62 0.63 6.08 -3.48
C LYS A 62 0.16 7.34 -2.75
N LEU A 63 0.73 7.64 -1.59
CA LEU A 63 0.46 8.87 -0.85
C LEU A 63 1.25 10.04 -1.44
N HIS A 64 0.82 11.25 -1.09
CA HIS A 64 1.51 12.48 -1.44
C HIS A 64 3.00 12.42 -1.01
N PRO A 65 3.98 12.80 -1.85
CA PRO A 65 5.40 12.68 -1.52
C PRO A 65 5.76 13.29 -0.15
N GLN A 66 5.24 14.49 0.14
CA GLN A 66 5.45 15.19 1.43
C GLN A 66 4.85 14.48 2.67
N PHE A 67 4.05 13.43 2.49
CA PHE A 67 3.44 12.65 3.57
C PHE A 67 4.16 11.31 3.79
N GLN A 68 4.82 10.74 2.77
CA GLN A 68 5.31 9.37 2.80
C GLN A 68 6.26 9.09 3.97
N ASP A 69 7.28 9.92 4.16
CA ASP A 69 8.31 9.70 5.19
C ASP A 69 7.77 9.95 6.60
N LYS A 70 6.80 10.85 6.76
CA LYS A 70 6.07 11.03 8.03
C LYS A 70 5.30 9.77 8.43
N VAL A 71 4.67 9.10 7.46
CA VAL A 71 4.00 7.80 7.71
C VAL A 71 5.00 6.70 8.06
N ARG A 72 6.15 6.64 7.37
CA ARG A 72 7.23 5.69 7.69
C ARG A 72 7.76 5.90 9.11
N MET A 73 8.05 7.14 9.48
CA MET A 73 8.54 7.49 10.82
C MET A 73 7.51 7.21 11.91
N PHE A 74 6.24 7.51 11.67
CA PHE A 74 5.14 7.16 12.57
C PHE A 74 5.07 5.64 12.81
N ILE A 75 5.00 4.83 11.75
CA ILE A 75 4.93 3.37 11.88
C ILE A 75 6.17 2.80 12.58
N LYS A 76 7.37 3.33 12.25
CA LYS A 76 8.63 2.95 12.88
C LYS A 76 8.64 3.23 14.38
N LYS A 77 8.33 4.48 14.79
CA LYS A 77 8.32 4.88 16.20
C LYS A 77 7.27 4.12 17.02
N VAL A 78 6.09 3.86 16.47
CA VAL A 78 5.05 3.04 17.14
C VAL A 78 5.55 1.63 17.44
N HIS A 79 6.27 1.02 16.49
CA HIS A 79 6.89 -0.29 16.72
C HIS A 79 8.00 -0.22 17.77
N GLU A 80 8.88 0.77 17.70
CA GLU A 80 10.01 0.92 18.64
C GLU A 80 9.54 1.17 20.08
N GLN A 81 8.57 2.08 20.29
CA GLN A 81 8.13 2.50 21.61
C GLN A 81 7.10 1.56 22.27
N HIS A 82 6.27 0.86 21.48
CA HIS A 82 5.18 0.05 22.02
C HIS A 82 5.18 -1.41 21.55
N GLN A 83 6.11 -1.83 20.68
CA GLN A 83 6.13 -3.16 20.05
C GLN A 83 4.84 -3.47 19.25
N ILE A 84 4.07 -2.44 18.90
CA ILE A 84 2.84 -2.55 18.11
C ILE A 84 3.20 -2.48 16.62
N LYS A 85 2.81 -3.49 15.85
CA LYS A 85 2.90 -3.47 14.39
C LYS A 85 1.63 -2.83 13.83
N LEU A 86 1.76 -1.75 13.06
CA LEU A 86 0.62 -1.13 12.36
C LEU A 86 0.47 -1.66 10.94
N LYS A 87 -0.77 -1.81 10.50
CA LYS A 87 -1.13 -2.05 9.10
C LYS A 87 -1.99 -0.90 8.59
N ILE A 88 -1.56 -0.31 7.47
CA ILE A 88 -2.35 0.65 6.71
C ILE A 88 -3.47 -0.12 6.00
N VAL A 89 -4.72 0.14 6.35
CA VAL A 89 -5.89 -0.49 5.72
C VAL A 89 -6.40 0.38 4.55
N GLN A 90 -6.44 1.70 4.70
CA GLN A 90 -6.76 2.67 3.64
C GLN A 90 -5.63 3.69 3.48
N GLY A 91 -5.47 4.23 2.26
CA GLY A 91 -4.47 5.24 1.92
C GLY A 91 -5.05 6.17 0.85
N TYR A 92 -4.33 6.40 -0.24
CA TYR A 92 -4.91 7.08 -1.41
C TYR A 92 -6.15 6.36 -1.96
N ARG A 93 -7.17 7.14 -2.35
CA ARG A 93 -8.43 6.68 -2.95
C ARG A 93 -8.88 7.70 -4.00
N THR A 94 -9.09 7.30 -5.25
CA THR A 94 -9.60 8.19 -6.30
C THR A 94 -10.99 8.74 -5.97
N TYR A 95 -11.42 9.80 -6.67
CA TYR A 95 -12.76 10.37 -6.47
C TYR A 95 -13.86 9.34 -6.76
N ARG A 96 -13.70 8.52 -7.81
CA ARG A 96 -14.65 7.45 -8.17
C ARG A 96 -14.78 6.40 -7.07
N GLU A 97 -13.66 5.86 -6.56
CA GLU A 97 -13.66 4.90 -5.46
C GLU A 97 -14.27 5.49 -4.17
N GLN A 98 -14.17 6.82 -3.97
CA GLN A 98 -14.82 7.50 -2.85
C GLN A 98 -16.33 7.65 -3.04
N ASP A 99 -16.80 7.93 -4.26
CA ASP A 99 -18.24 7.98 -4.57
C ASP A 99 -18.87 6.57 -4.48
N GLU A 100 -18.17 5.53 -4.94
CA GLU A 100 -18.54 4.12 -4.73
C GLU A 100 -18.61 3.76 -3.23
N LEU A 101 -17.68 4.28 -2.41
CA LEU A 101 -17.70 4.09 -0.95
C LEU A 101 -18.86 4.87 -0.29
N TYR A 102 -19.16 6.07 -0.78
CA TYR A 102 -20.29 6.89 -0.33
C TYR A 102 -21.65 6.29 -0.69
N ALA A 103 -21.75 5.56 -1.81
CA ALA A 103 -22.98 4.90 -2.25
C ALA A 103 -23.45 3.79 -1.28
N LYS A 104 -22.56 3.17 -0.51
CA LYS A 104 -22.90 2.10 0.44
C LYS A 104 -23.84 2.60 1.54
N GLY A 105 -24.93 1.85 1.76
CA GLY A 105 -26.00 2.22 2.69
C GLY A 105 -26.85 3.41 2.23
N ARG A 106 -26.75 3.81 0.94
CA ARG A 106 -27.53 4.89 0.33
C ARG A 106 -28.17 4.46 -0.97
N THR A 107 -27.35 4.14 -1.98
CA THR A 107 -27.76 3.66 -3.31
C THR A 107 -27.19 2.29 -3.66
N MET A 108 -26.28 1.76 -2.83
CA MET A 108 -25.77 0.39 -2.88
C MET A 108 -25.95 -0.30 -1.52
N PRO A 109 -26.10 -1.64 -1.47
CA PRO A 109 -26.16 -2.40 -0.22
C PRO A 109 -24.93 -2.22 0.69
N GLY A 110 -25.11 -2.50 1.98
CA GLY A 110 -24.09 -2.42 3.02
C GLY A 110 -24.31 -1.25 3.99
N SER A 111 -23.43 -1.11 4.97
CA SER A 111 -23.48 -0.02 5.96
C SER A 111 -22.91 1.28 5.40
N ILE A 112 -23.38 2.41 5.92
CA ILE A 112 -22.74 3.72 5.70
C ILE A 112 -21.38 3.71 6.40
N VAL A 113 -20.30 3.80 5.62
CA VAL A 113 -18.91 3.82 6.10
C VAL A 113 -18.20 5.16 5.83
N THR A 114 -18.88 6.12 5.18
CA THR A 114 -18.37 7.48 4.98
C THR A 114 -19.51 8.48 4.77
N ASN A 115 -19.25 9.74 5.11
CA ASN A 115 -20.11 10.89 4.80
C ASN A 115 -19.51 11.79 3.70
N ALA A 116 -18.29 11.51 3.24
CA ALA A 116 -17.60 12.29 2.21
C ALA A 116 -17.82 11.69 0.81
N LYS A 117 -18.17 12.55 -0.16
CA LYS A 117 -18.15 12.22 -1.60
C LYS A 117 -16.74 12.38 -2.19
N GLY A 118 -16.56 12.05 -3.47
CA GLY A 118 -15.34 12.30 -4.23
C GLY A 118 -14.86 13.76 -4.08
N GLY A 119 -13.58 13.92 -3.74
CA GLY A 119 -12.96 15.23 -3.51
C GLY A 119 -13.40 15.92 -2.21
N GLN A 120 -13.97 15.17 -1.25
CA GLN A 120 -14.35 15.65 0.09
C GLN A 120 -13.65 14.88 1.23
N SER A 121 -12.69 14.00 0.91
CA SER A 121 -11.87 13.26 1.88
C SER A 121 -10.37 13.48 1.63
N ASN A 122 -9.56 13.55 2.69
CA ASN A 122 -8.09 13.66 2.55
C ASN A 122 -7.44 12.44 1.88
N HIS A 123 -8.08 11.27 1.89
CA HIS A 123 -7.67 10.12 1.07
C HIS A 123 -7.66 10.43 -0.43
N ASN A 124 -8.51 11.36 -0.88
CA ASN A 124 -8.60 11.78 -2.28
C ASN A 124 -7.43 12.64 -2.76
N PHE A 125 -6.63 13.15 -1.82
CA PHE A 125 -5.47 14.00 -2.09
C PHE A 125 -4.16 13.28 -1.75
N GLY A 126 -4.23 11.99 -1.36
CA GLY A 126 -3.07 11.23 -0.89
C GLY A 126 -2.54 11.73 0.46
N LEU A 127 -3.37 12.42 1.25
CA LEU A 127 -2.99 13.09 2.50
C LEU A 127 -3.52 12.39 3.76
N ALA A 128 -4.15 11.22 3.64
CA ALA A 128 -4.64 10.45 4.78
C ALA A 128 -4.40 8.93 4.66
N ILE A 129 -4.27 8.30 5.83
CA ILE A 129 -4.21 6.84 6.03
C ILE A 129 -5.16 6.41 7.14
N ASP A 130 -5.72 5.21 6.99
CA ASP A 130 -6.34 4.50 8.11
C ASP A 130 -5.41 3.38 8.56
N VAL A 131 -5.09 3.30 9.85
CA VAL A 131 -4.23 2.26 10.43
C VAL A 131 -4.96 1.42 11.45
N PHE A 132 -4.64 0.13 11.49
CA PHE A 132 -5.04 -0.80 12.55
C PHE A 132 -3.82 -1.47 13.18
N PRO A 133 -3.81 -1.72 14.50
CA PRO A 133 -2.87 -2.62 15.13
C PRO A 133 -3.00 -4.04 14.56
N ILE A 134 -1.86 -4.73 14.47
CA ILE A 134 -1.79 -6.16 14.22
C ILE A 134 -1.81 -6.88 15.58
N TRP A 135 -2.76 -7.80 15.73
CA TRP A 135 -2.97 -8.58 16.94
C TRP A 135 -2.01 -9.77 17.01
N GLN A 136 -2.02 -10.52 18.11
CA GLN A 136 -1.06 -11.60 18.39
C GLN A 136 -1.08 -12.74 17.35
N ASP A 137 -2.21 -12.94 16.65
CA ASP A 137 -2.37 -13.90 15.55
C ASP A 137 -1.76 -13.43 14.21
N GLY A 138 -1.14 -12.24 14.19
CA GLY A 138 -0.52 -11.64 13.02
C GLY A 138 -1.49 -10.94 12.07
N ARG A 139 -2.75 -10.68 12.48
CA ARG A 139 -3.80 -10.09 11.63
C ARG A 139 -4.37 -8.81 12.25
N PRO A 140 -4.93 -7.88 11.44
CA PRO A 140 -5.78 -6.82 11.98
C PRO A 140 -7.14 -7.43 12.33
N HIS A 141 -7.64 -7.15 13.53
CA HIS A 141 -9.01 -7.49 13.92
C HIS A 141 -9.86 -6.23 13.69
N MET A 142 -10.93 -6.34 12.90
CA MET A 142 -11.69 -5.19 12.37
C MET A 142 -13.21 -5.39 12.48
N LYS A 143 -13.66 -6.26 13.40
CA LYS A 143 -15.08 -6.41 13.68
C LYS A 143 -15.47 -5.50 14.84
N LYS A 144 -16.78 -5.33 15.01
CA LYS A 144 -17.36 -4.52 16.09
C LYS A 144 -17.03 -5.02 17.50
N GLU A 145 -16.77 -6.33 17.66
CA GLU A 145 -16.28 -6.90 18.93
C GLU A 145 -14.94 -6.25 19.35
N ASP A 146 -14.09 -5.95 18.37
CA ASP A 146 -12.67 -5.61 18.54
C ASP A 146 -12.46 -4.09 18.71
N ASP A 147 -13.49 -3.29 18.40
CA ASP A 147 -13.44 -1.83 18.38
C ASP A 147 -12.92 -1.23 19.70
N ALA A 148 -13.31 -1.78 20.85
CA ALA A 148 -12.90 -1.25 22.15
C ALA A 148 -11.38 -1.31 22.35
N GLU A 149 -10.75 -2.44 21.99
CA GLU A 149 -9.30 -2.62 22.13
C GLU A 149 -8.54 -1.89 21.02
N ASN A 150 -9.05 -1.93 19.78
CA ASN A 150 -8.49 -1.13 18.69
C ASN A 150 -8.47 0.37 19.05
N ILE A 151 -9.56 0.92 19.59
CA ILE A 151 -9.63 2.32 20.04
C ILE A 151 -8.67 2.59 21.20
N ARG A 152 -8.48 1.65 22.13
CA ARG A 152 -7.49 1.78 23.22
C ARG A 152 -6.07 1.88 22.68
N LEU A 153 -5.70 1.00 21.76
CA LEU A 153 -4.38 0.98 21.13
C LEU A 153 -4.16 2.20 20.22
N LEU A 154 -5.17 2.62 19.46
CA LEU A 154 -5.11 3.82 18.62
C LEU A 154 -4.97 5.10 19.45
N LYS A 155 -5.63 5.19 20.61
CA LYS A 155 -5.41 6.27 21.58
C LYS A 155 -3.98 6.29 22.13
N LEU A 156 -3.44 5.13 22.48
CA LEU A 156 -2.07 5.01 23.00
C LEU A 156 -1.05 5.56 22.00
N ILE A 157 -1.14 5.16 20.74
CA ILE A 157 -0.17 5.48 19.68
C ILE A 157 -0.39 6.85 19.02
N ALA A 158 -1.52 7.52 19.26
CA ALA A 158 -1.90 8.76 18.57
C ALA A 158 -0.89 9.90 18.75
N HIS A 159 -0.27 10.01 19.93
CA HIS A 159 0.70 11.07 20.23
C HIS A 159 1.92 11.03 19.30
N ILE A 160 2.40 9.81 18.96
CA ILE A 160 3.53 9.60 18.04
C ILE A 160 3.19 10.13 16.63
N GLY A 161 1.96 9.91 16.16
CA GLY A 161 1.51 10.48 14.88
C GLY A 161 1.49 12.02 14.92
N ILE A 162 1.09 12.61 16.05
CA ILE A 162 1.04 14.06 16.24
C ILE A 162 2.46 14.66 16.27
N GLU A 163 3.42 13.98 16.90
CA GLU A 163 4.84 14.37 16.90
C GLU A 163 5.46 14.35 15.48
N GLU A 164 5.03 13.44 14.61
CA GLU A 164 5.42 13.42 13.19
C GLU A 164 4.69 14.50 12.34
N GLY A 165 3.84 15.32 12.95
CA GLY A 165 3.10 16.42 12.33
C GLY A 165 1.76 16.00 11.71
N LEU A 166 1.18 14.87 12.14
CA LEU A 166 -0.10 14.38 11.65
C LEU A 166 -1.26 14.89 12.52
N ALA A 167 -2.41 15.17 11.90
CA ALA A 167 -3.68 15.20 12.62
C ALA A 167 -4.19 13.76 12.82
N TRP A 168 -4.99 13.57 13.88
CA TRP A 168 -5.61 12.30 14.20
C TRP A 168 -7.13 12.46 14.31
N GLY A 169 -7.90 11.58 13.65
CA GLY A 169 -9.36 11.64 13.60
C GLY A 169 -10.05 11.39 14.95
N GLY A 170 -9.36 10.76 15.91
CA GLY A 170 -9.82 10.64 17.30
C GLY A 170 -9.97 11.98 18.04
N HIS A 171 -9.33 13.05 17.55
CA HIS A 171 -9.48 14.42 18.05
C HIS A 171 -10.62 15.22 17.39
N TRP A 172 -11.35 14.66 16.41
CA TRP A 172 -12.49 15.35 15.81
C TRP A 172 -13.64 15.53 16.83
N ARG A 173 -14.27 16.71 16.81
CA ARG A 173 -15.35 17.08 17.75
C ARG A 173 -16.64 16.27 17.54
N LYS A 174 -16.88 15.79 16.32
CA LYS A 174 -18.01 14.94 15.92
C LYS A 174 -17.47 13.86 14.99
N PHE A 175 -18.13 12.69 14.97
CA PHE A 175 -17.76 11.56 14.10
C PHE A 175 -16.28 11.16 14.20
N LYS A 176 -15.81 10.91 15.43
CA LYS A 176 -14.41 10.51 15.68
C LYS A 176 -14.04 9.28 14.87
N ASP A 177 -12.97 9.41 14.10
CA ASP A 177 -12.42 8.35 13.26
C ASP A 177 -11.06 7.94 13.83
N TYR A 178 -11.05 6.91 14.68
CA TYR A 178 -9.86 6.53 15.44
C TYR A 178 -8.74 5.90 14.58
N PRO A 179 -9.01 5.14 13.51
CA PRO A 179 -7.98 4.70 12.57
C PRO A 179 -7.31 5.81 11.76
N HIS A 180 -8.01 6.94 11.54
CA HIS A 180 -7.63 7.97 10.56
C HIS A 180 -6.50 8.89 11.06
N PHE A 181 -5.43 9.01 10.26
CA PHE A 181 -4.37 10.01 10.41
C PHE A 181 -4.17 10.76 9.09
N GLU A 182 -3.93 12.07 9.17
CA GLU A 182 -3.79 12.93 7.98
C GLU A 182 -2.69 13.99 8.12
N LEU A 183 -2.08 14.37 7.00
CA LEU A 183 -1.15 15.49 6.93
C LEU A 183 -1.90 16.81 6.88
N LYS A 184 -1.63 17.72 7.83
CA LYS A 184 -2.19 19.07 7.80
C LYS A 184 -1.44 19.92 6.78
N VAL A 185 -2.13 20.33 5.71
CA VAL A 185 -1.56 21.15 4.62
C VAL A 185 -2.13 22.57 4.54
N GLY A 186 -2.76 23.05 5.61
CA GLY A 186 -3.32 24.41 5.70
C GLY A 186 -4.46 24.73 4.73
N LYS A 187 -5.02 23.75 4.02
CA LYS A 187 -6.05 23.93 2.99
C LYS A 187 -7.35 23.21 3.35
N ASN A 188 -8.48 23.86 3.10
CA ASN A 188 -9.80 23.24 3.14
C ASN A 188 -10.09 22.43 1.86
N MET A 189 -11.16 21.63 1.86
CA MET A 189 -11.52 20.76 0.72
C MET A 189 -11.71 21.50 -0.62
N ALA A 190 -12.17 22.75 -0.62
CA ALA A 190 -12.31 23.53 -1.85
C ALA A 190 -10.94 23.97 -2.39
N GLN A 191 -10.05 24.43 -1.50
CA GLN A 191 -8.67 24.79 -1.84
C GLN A 191 -7.85 23.57 -2.31
N LEU A 192 -8.06 22.40 -1.71
CA LEU A 192 -7.45 21.14 -2.16
C LEU A 192 -7.88 20.78 -3.59
N ARG A 193 -9.20 20.76 -3.87
CA ARG A 193 -9.72 20.52 -5.23
C ARG A 193 -9.20 21.54 -6.25
N ALA A 194 -9.08 22.82 -5.86
CA ALA A 194 -8.54 23.86 -6.72
C ALA A 194 -7.05 23.65 -7.02
N ALA A 195 -6.25 23.27 -6.03
CA ALA A 195 -4.82 22.98 -6.19
C ALA A 195 -4.59 21.79 -7.11
N VAL A 196 -5.35 20.69 -6.95
CA VAL A 196 -5.29 19.53 -7.87
C VAL A 196 -5.69 19.93 -9.29
N LYS A 197 -6.74 20.75 -9.46
CA LYS A 197 -7.13 21.26 -10.79
C LYS A 197 -6.02 22.09 -11.43
N ALA A 198 -5.33 22.94 -10.66
CA ALA A 198 -4.20 23.73 -11.13
C ALA A 198 -2.98 22.86 -11.51
N ALA A 199 -2.80 21.72 -10.82
CA ALA A 199 -1.81 20.69 -11.15
C ALA A 199 -2.26 19.72 -12.26
N GLY A 200 -3.19 20.13 -13.13
CA GLY A 200 -3.64 19.31 -14.27
C GLY A 200 -4.48 18.07 -13.90
N GLY A 201 -4.93 17.96 -12.65
CA GLY A 201 -5.62 16.79 -12.12
C GLY A 201 -4.74 15.81 -11.35
N ASP A 202 -3.41 15.99 -11.34
CA ASP A 202 -2.50 15.16 -10.57
C ASP A 202 -2.50 15.59 -9.09
N THR A 203 -2.97 14.68 -8.23
CA THR A 203 -3.01 14.89 -6.78
C THR A 203 -1.64 14.86 -6.11
N LEU A 204 -0.66 14.19 -6.72
CA LEU A 204 0.68 13.95 -6.16
C LEU A 204 1.71 15.00 -6.63
N ALA A 205 1.38 15.78 -7.66
CA ALA A 205 2.19 16.89 -8.16
C ALA A 205 1.92 18.24 -7.45
N VAL A 206 0.91 18.30 -6.58
CA VAL A 206 0.62 19.51 -5.79
C VAL A 206 1.77 19.80 -4.83
N LYS A 207 2.15 21.07 -4.67
CA LYS A 207 3.11 21.47 -3.63
C LYS A 207 2.37 22.15 -2.48
N TYR A 208 2.55 21.62 -1.28
CA TYR A 208 2.02 22.21 -0.05
C TYR A 208 3.16 22.89 0.73
N ASP A 209 2.84 24.02 1.34
CA ASP A 209 3.72 24.77 2.22
C ASP A 209 3.39 24.34 3.66
N ILE A 210 4.30 23.56 4.28
CA ILE A 210 4.11 22.80 5.54
C ILE A 210 5.40 22.66 6.35
#